data_AF-A0A3B0SZH8-F1
#
_entry.id   AF-A0A3B0SZH8-F1
#
_cell.length_a   1.000
_cell.length_b   1.000
_cell.length_c   1.000
_cell.angle_alpha   90.00
_cell.angle_beta   90.00
_cell.angle_gamma   90.00
#
_symmetry.space_group_name_H-M   'P 1'
#
loop_
_entity.id
_entity.type
_entity.pdbx_description
1 polymer ?
#
loop_
_entity_poly.entity_id
_entity_poly.type
_entity_poly.pdbx_seq_one_letter_code
_entity_poly.pdbx_strand_id
1 'polypeptide(L)'
;MYQEERKKDKKDSKWIAKSLLSGLLRGSFIPPKPTRELRDLTRYKRKVIEQVSSEKNRIQKILEDANIKISSVVSSTSGATATKIINAMIDGEQNIDELLKFRHGSIQSSIEDMVSALKGSLTAHHKFMLQNHQRVY
;
A
#
# COMPACT_ATOMS: atom_id res chain seq x y z
N MET A 1 4.85 42.28 10.63
CA MET A 1 3.45 42.36 10.14
C MET A 1 3.27 41.26 9.10
N TYR A 2 2.78 40.09 9.50
CA TYR A 2 2.52 39.01 8.55
C TYR A 2 1.28 39.38 7.74
N GLN A 3 1.40 39.49 6.41
CA GLN A 3 0.22 39.56 5.56
C GLN A 3 -0.43 38.18 5.51
N GLU A 4 -1.64 38.06 6.04
CA GLU A 4 -2.50 36.90 5.79
C GLU A 4 -2.85 36.85 4.30
N GLU A 5 -2.27 35.89 3.58
CA GLU A 5 -2.69 35.59 2.22
C GLU A 5 -4.16 35.13 2.21
N ARG A 6 -5.03 35.96 1.64
CA ARG A 6 -6.48 35.68 1.57
C ARG A 6 -6.75 34.70 0.43
N LYS A 7 -7.40 33.58 0.76
CA LYS A 7 -7.82 32.53 -0.18
C LYS A 7 -8.55 33.10 -1.41
N LYS A 8 -8.10 32.71 -2.61
CA LYS A 8 -8.60 33.23 -3.91
C LYS A 8 -9.97 32.69 -4.34
N ASP A 9 -10.50 31.67 -3.66
CA ASP A 9 -11.82 31.06 -3.94
C ASP A 9 -12.97 32.09 -4.10
N LYS A 10 -12.91 33.21 -3.37
CA LYS A 10 -13.91 34.30 -3.47
C LYS A 10 -13.89 35.03 -4.82
N LYS A 11 -12.72 35.15 -5.45
CA LYS A 11 -12.59 35.73 -6.81
C LYS A 11 -13.03 34.71 -7.86
N ASP A 12 -12.65 33.46 -7.69
CA ASP A 12 -13.00 32.38 -8.63
C ASP A 12 -14.51 32.13 -8.65
N SER A 13 -15.16 32.09 -7.49
CA SER A 13 -16.64 31.97 -7.39
C SER A 13 -17.37 33.13 -8.07
N LYS A 14 -16.93 34.38 -7.90
CA LYS A 14 -17.49 35.54 -8.62
C LYS A 14 -17.33 35.40 -10.13
N TRP A 15 -16.17 34.93 -10.58
CA TRP A 15 -15.89 34.74 -12.00
C TRP A 15 -16.77 33.63 -12.59
N ILE A 16 -16.90 32.49 -11.90
CA ILE A 16 -17.80 31.39 -12.31
C ILE A 16 -19.25 31.87 -12.38
N ALA A 17 -19.72 32.64 -11.39
CA ALA A 17 -21.08 33.18 -11.38
C ALA A 17 -21.31 34.16 -12.54
N LYS A 18 -20.35 35.04 -12.84
CA LYS A 18 -20.41 35.96 -13.98
C LYS A 18 -20.44 35.19 -15.30
N SER A 19 -19.58 34.19 -15.47
CA SER A 19 -19.54 33.34 -16.65
C SER A 19 -20.82 32.53 -16.85
N LEU A 20 -21.47 32.10 -15.76
CA LEU A 20 -22.79 31.43 -15.81
C LEU A 20 -23.86 32.39 -16.32
N LEU A 21 -23.95 33.59 -15.73
CA LEU A 21 -24.93 34.61 -16.09
C LEU A 21 -24.77 35.11 -17.53
N SER A 22 -23.54 35.22 -18.02
CA SER A 22 -23.27 35.66 -19.40
C SER A 22 -23.31 34.52 -20.42
N GLY A 23 -23.74 33.31 -20.03
CA GLY A 23 -23.82 32.15 -20.94
C GLY A 23 -22.48 31.64 -21.47
N LEU A 24 -21.36 32.05 -20.86
CA LEU A 24 -20.01 31.64 -21.26
C LEU A 24 -19.63 30.25 -20.74
N LEU A 25 -20.40 29.71 -19.77
CA LEU A 25 -20.19 28.35 -19.28
C LEU A 25 -20.76 27.33 -20.28
N ARG A 26 -19.89 26.47 -20.80
CA ARG A 26 -20.31 25.24 -21.45
C ARG A 26 -20.70 24.22 -20.39
N GLY A 27 -21.84 23.56 -20.59
CA GLY A 27 -22.23 22.41 -19.77
C GLY A 27 -21.12 21.37 -19.75
N SER A 28 -20.86 20.79 -18.58
CA SER A 28 -19.90 19.69 -18.48
C SER A 28 -20.39 18.52 -19.34
N PHE A 29 -19.46 17.90 -20.08
CA PHE A 29 -19.76 16.69 -20.83
C PHE A 29 -20.12 15.55 -19.87
N ILE A 30 -21.34 15.01 -20.00
CA ILE A 30 -21.80 13.82 -19.28
C ILE A 30 -21.80 12.66 -20.27
N PRO A 31 -20.93 11.66 -20.11
CA PRO A 31 -20.90 10.53 -21.04
C PRO A 31 -22.20 9.70 -20.96
N PRO A 32 -22.57 9.01 -22.05
CA PRO A 32 -23.71 8.09 -22.07
C PRO A 32 -23.63 7.05 -20.94
N LYS A 33 -24.79 6.56 -20.50
CA LYS A 33 -24.91 5.63 -19.37
C LYS A 33 -23.94 4.42 -19.46
N PRO A 34 -23.81 3.72 -20.61
CA PRO A 34 -22.91 2.56 -20.70
C PRO A 34 -21.44 2.90 -20.41
N THR A 35 -20.97 4.07 -20.86
CA THR A 35 -19.61 4.53 -20.62
C THR A 35 -19.38 4.86 -19.15
N ARG A 36 -20.38 5.41 -18.45
CA ARG A 36 -20.28 5.70 -17.01
C ARG A 36 -20.17 4.42 -16.20
N GLU A 37 -21.02 3.43 -16.47
CA GLU A 37 -21.01 2.13 -15.78
C GLU A 37 -19.66 1.40 -15.95
N LEU A 38 -19.09 1.40 -17.17
CA LEU A 38 -17.75 0.86 -17.41
C LEU A 38 -16.65 1.63 -16.66
N ARG A 39 -16.75 2.97 -16.59
CA ARG A 39 -15.79 3.80 -15.84
C ARG A 39 -15.89 3.54 -14.34
N ASP A 40 -17.08 3.30 -13.82
CA ASP A 40 -17.27 3.03 -12.40
C ASP A 40 -16.62 1.68 -12.03
N LEU A 41 -16.82 0.64 -12.83
CA LEU A 41 -16.17 -0.66 -12.65
C LEU A 41 -14.64 -0.57 -12.72
N THR A 42 -14.11 0.10 -13.74
CA THR A 42 -12.65 0.22 -13.93
C THR A 42 -11.98 1.07 -12.84
N ARG A 43 -12.64 2.15 -12.40
CA ARG A 43 -12.18 2.95 -11.26
C ARG A 43 -12.23 2.18 -9.96
N TYR A 44 -13.30 1.41 -9.72
CA TYR A 44 -13.40 0.57 -8.54
C TYR A 44 -12.29 -0.48 -8.52
N LYS A 45 -12.06 -1.20 -9.64
CA LYS A 45 -10.95 -2.14 -9.79
C LYS A 45 -9.61 -1.48 -9.46
N ARG A 46 -9.35 -0.29 -10.02
CA ARG A 46 -8.12 0.46 -9.73
C ARG A 46 -7.99 0.79 -8.24
N LYS A 47 -9.07 1.27 -7.61
CA LYS A 47 -9.08 1.59 -6.18
C LYS A 47 -8.78 0.35 -5.32
N VAL A 48 -9.34 -0.80 -5.64
CA VAL A 48 -9.04 -2.06 -4.94
C VAL A 48 -7.57 -2.46 -5.10
N ILE A 49 -7.01 -2.34 -6.31
CA ILE A 49 -5.58 -2.61 -6.54
C ILE A 49 -4.68 -1.66 -5.72
N GLU A 50 -5.02 -0.38 -5.69
CA GLU A 50 -4.31 0.63 -4.89
C GLU A 50 -4.40 0.32 -3.38
N GLN A 51 -5.56 -0.14 -2.90
CA GLN A 51 -5.74 -0.60 -1.52
C GLN A 51 -4.85 -1.79 -1.21
N VAL A 52 -4.86 -2.85 -2.03
CA VAL A 52 -4.00 -4.02 -1.86
C VAL A 52 -2.50 -3.63 -1.83
N SER A 53 -2.09 -2.73 -2.72
CA SER A 53 -0.72 -2.20 -2.72
C SER A 53 -0.40 -1.45 -1.42
N SER A 54 -1.34 -0.64 -0.92
CA SER A 54 -1.19 0.05 0.37
C SER A 54 -1.02 -0.92 1.53
N GLU A 55 -1.81 -2.00 1.59
CA GLU A 55 -1.72 -3.01 2.64
C GLU A 55 -0.37 -3.76 2.61
N LYS A 56 0.11 -4.12 1.42
CA LYS A 56 1.44 -4.72 1.25
C LYS A 56 2.56 -3.81 1.76
N ASN A 57 2.47 -2.51 1.47
CA ASN A 57 3.43 -1.52 1.97
C ASN A 57 3.36 -1.37 3.50
N ARG A 58 2.18 -1.50 4.11
CA ARG A 58 2.03 -1.45 5.58
C ARG A 58 2.70 -2.66 6.23
N ILE A 59 2.49 -3.87 5.70
CA ILE A 59 3.20 -5.07 6.17
C ILE A 59 4.70 -4.85 6.10
N GLN A 60 5.22 -4.37 4.96
CA GLN A 60 6.65 -4.14 4.82
C GLN A 60 7.17 -3.12 5.84
N LYS A 61 6.46 -2.02 6.09
CA LYS A 61 6.83 -1.06 7.13
C LYS A 61 6.89 -1.68 8.52
N ILE A 62 5.90 -2.50 8.89
CA ILE A 62 5.87 -3.17 10.19
C ILE A 62 7.05 -4.13 10.34
N LEU A 63 7.43 -4.84 9.26
CA LEU A 63 8.62 -5.69 9.26
C LEU A 63 9.90 -4.87 9.43
N GLU A 64 10.02 -3.74 8.72
CA GLU A 64 11.17 -2.83 8.83
C GLU A 64 11.28 -2.21 10.24
N ASP A 65 10.15 -1.82 10.85
CA ASP A 65 10.07 -1.36 12.25
C ASP A 65 10.53 -2.44 13.24
N ALA A 66 10.34 -3.73 12.89
CA ALA A 66 10.83 -4.88 13.66
C ALA A 66 12.28 -5.29 13.33
N ASN A 67 13.00 -4.49 12.54
CA ASN A 67 14.34 -4.77 12.02
C ASN A 67 14.41 -6.02 11.12
N ILE A 68 13.35 -6.31 10.36
CA ILE A 68 13.27 -7.44 9.43
C ILE A 68 13.18 -6.89 8.00
N LYS A 69 14.23 -7.10 7.20
CA LYS A 69 14.37 -6.56 5.85
C LYS A 69 14.13 -7.61 4.78
N ILE A 70 12.99 -8.30 4.83
CA ILE A 70 12.71 -9.43 3.92
C ILE A 70 12.74 -9.03 2.43
N SER A 71 12.41 -7.78 2.11
CA SER A 71 12.40 -7.22 0.74
C SER A 71 13.77 -7.22 0.06
N SER A 72 14.88 -7.28 0.80
CA SER A 72 16.22 -7.36 0.20
C SER A 72 16.61 -8.77 -0.23
N VAL A 73 15.90 -9.81 0.22
CA VAL A 73 16.28 -11.21 -0.01
C VAL A 73 15.26 -12.00 -0.83
N VAL A 74 14.03 -11.51 -0.95
CA VAL A 74 12.98 -12.12 -1.78
C VAL A 74 12.64 -11.25 -3.00
N SER A 75 12.24 -11.87 -4.10
CA SER A 75 11.79 -11.14 -5.30
C SER A 75 10.44 -10.43 -5.11
N SER A 76 9.59 -10.93 -4.21
CA SER A 76 8.31 -10.31 -3.87
C SER A 76 7.97 -10.57 -2.40
N THR A 77 7.66 -9.50 -1.67
CA THR A 77 7.25 -9.53 -0.26
C THR A 77 5.88 -10.18 -0.05
N SER A 78 5.08 -10.32 -1.11
CA SER A 78 3.79 -11.05 -1.10
C SER A 78 3.88 -12.40 -1.81
N GLY A 79 5.08 -12.88 -2.14
CA GLY A 79 5.28 -14.19 -2.74
C GLY A 79 5.06 -15.34 -1.75
N ALA A 80 5.00 -16.57 -2.25
CA ALA A 80 4.75 -17.76 -1.43
C ALA A 80 5.78 -17.94 -0.30
N THR A 81 7.08 -17.78 -0.60
CA THR A 81 8.14 -17.89 0.42
C THR A 81 8.07 -16.79 1.47
N ALA A 82 7.92 -15.53 1.05
CA ALA A 82 7.80 -14.41 1.98
C ALA A 82 6.59 -14.57 2.90
N THR A 83 5.44 -14.99 2.34
CA THR A 83 4.22 -15.22 3.11
C THR A 83 4.40 -16.35 4.13
N LYS A 84 5.04 -17.46 3.76
CA LYS A 84 5.33 -18.56 4.70
C LYS A 84 6.23 -18.11 5.86
N ILE A 85 7.30 -17.37 5.56
CA ILE A 85 8.22 -16.83 6.58
C ILE A 85 7.48 -15.87 7.51
N ILE A 86 6.72 -14.91 6.95
CA ILE A 86 5.95 -13.94 7.75
C ILE A 86 4.92 -14.65 8.64
N ASN A 87 4.21 -15.66 8.13
CA ASN A 87 3.25 -16.44 8.91
C ASN A 87 3.92 -17.19 10.05
N ALA A 88 5.05 -17.87 9.80
CA ALA A 88 5.79 -18.56 10.84
C ALA A 88 6.24 -17.59 11.95
N MET A 89 6.73 -16.40 11.60
CA MET A 89 7.12 -15.37 12.57
C MET A 89 5.92 -14.83 13.37
N ILE A 90 4.75 -14.67 12.74
CA ILE A 90 3.51 -14.30 13.40
C ILE A 90 3.10 -15.37 14.42
N ASP A 91 3.16 -16.65 14.03
CA ASP A 91 2.82 -17.80 14.87
C ASP A 91 3.80 -17.99 16.04
N GLY A 92 4.95 -17.33 15.99
CA GLY A 92 5.91 -17.26 17.09
C GLY A 92 7.25 -17.92 16.83
N GLU A 93 7.50 -18.39 15.60
CA GLU A 93 8.81 -18.87 15.21
C GLU A 93 9.82 -17.72 15.21
N GLN A 94 10.89 -17.90 15.99
CA GLN A 94 12.01 -16.96 16.08
C GLN A 94 13.33 -17.59 15.66
N ASN A 95 13.35 -18.92 15.49
CA ASN A 95 14.53 -19.62 15.06
C ASN A 95 14.78 -19.36 13.56
N ILE A 96 15.90 -18.70 13.27
CA ILE A 96 16.31 -18.39 11.90
C ILE A 96 16.48 -19.68 11.08
N ASP A 97 17.01 -20.75 11.67
CA ASP A 97 17.23 -22.03 10.97
C ASP A 97 15.91 -22.66 10.50
N GLU A 98 14.84 -22.54 11.30
CA GLU A 98 13.50 -22.98 10.90
C GLU A 98 12.93 -22.11 9.77
N LEU A 99 13.14 -20.79 9.84
CA LEU A 99 12.70 -19.87 8.80
C LEU A 99 13.42 -20.09 7.46
N LEU A 100 14.70 -20.45 7.50
CA LEU A 100 15.51 -20.77 6.33
C LEU A 100 14.99 -22.00 5.57
N LYS A 101 14.29 -22.93 6.24
CA LYS A 101 13.68 -24.09 5.57
C LYS A 101 12.61 -23.70 4.54
N PHE A 102 12.03 -22.51 4.67
CA PHE A 102 11.07 -21.99 3.68
C PHE A 102 11.73 -21.40 2.43
N ARG A 103 13.07 -21.30 2.40
CA ARG A 103 13.83 -20.79 1.25
C ARG A 103 13.55 -21.66 0.02
N HIS A 104 13.06 -21.02 -1.03
CA HIS A 104 12.89 -21.66 -2.32
C HIS A 104 14.21 -21.66 -3.11
N GLY A 105 14.46 -22.70 -3.92
CA GLY A 105 15.70 -22.84 -4.70
C GLY A 105 15.96 -21.72 -5.72
N SER A 106 14.92 -21.01 -6.15
CA SER A 106 15.03 -19.88 -7.08
C SER A 106 15.46 -18.56 -6.42
N ILE A 107 15.63 -18.53 -5.09
CA ILE A 107 16.09 -17.35 -4.38
C ILE A 107 17.57 -17.14 -4.68
N GLN A 108 17.89 -15.99 -5.27
CA GLN A 108 19.27 -15.63 -5.65
C GLN A 108 20.13 -15.17 -4.48
N SER A 109 19.50 -14.67 -3.41
CA SER A 109 20.22 -14.21 -2.22
C SER A 109 20.90 -15.38 -1.49
N SER A 110 22.06 -15.08 -0.91
CA SER A 110 22.83 -16.04 -0.14
C SER A 110 22.12 -16.37 1.18
N ILE A 111 22.53 -17.46 1.82
CA ILE A 111 22.00 -17.82 3.15
C ILE A 111 22.39 -16.75 4.18
N GLU A 112 23.60 -16.19 4.09
CA GLU A 112 24.11 -15.15 4.98
C GLU A 112 23.27 -13.86 4.89
N ASP A 113 22.88 -13.46 3.67
CA ASP A 113 21.99 -12.32 3.46
C ASP A 113 20.61 -12.58 4.07
N MET A 114 20.09 -13.80 3.92
CA MET A 114 18.79 -14.19 4.47
C MET A 114 18.81 -14.20 6.00
N VAL A 115 19.85 -14.73 6.61
CA VAL A 115 20.05 -14.66 8.08
C VAL A 115 20.09 -13.20 8.53
N SER A 116 20.86 -12.36 7.86
CA SER A 116 20.99 -10.94 8.19
C SER A 116 19.68 -10.18 8.04
N ALA A 117 18.92 -10.46 6.98
CA ALA A 117 17.63 -9.82 6.72
C ALA A 117 16.52 -10.25 7.68
N LEU A 118 16.57 -11.48 8.20
CA LEU A 118 15.56 -12.01 9.12
C LEU A 118 15.93 -11.77 10.60
N LYS A 119 17.11 -11.22 10.88
CA LYS A 119 17.59 -10.90 12.23
C LYS A 119 16.87 -9.67 12.81
N GLY A 120 15.67 -9.90 13.33
CA GLY A 120 14.85 -8.91 14.01
C GLY A 120 13.93 -9.56 15.04
N SER A 121 13.04 -8.76 15.64
CA SER A 121 12.11 -9.27 16.66
C SER A 121 10.71 -8.71 16.49
N LEU A 122 9.72 -9.59 16.33
CA LEU A 122 8.32 -9.21 16.32
C LEU A 122 7.78 -9.14 17.75
N THR A 123 7.43 -7.94 18.19
CA THR A 123 6.67 -7.73 19.42
C THR A 123 5.24 -8.24 19.26
N ALA A 124 4.53 -8.42 20.37
CA ALA A 124 3.10 -8.77 20.33
C ALA A 124 2.28 -7.75 19.50
N HIS A 125 2.66 -6.46 19.57
CA HIS A 125 2.04 -5.41 18.77
C HIS A 125 2.29 -5.60 17.27
N HIS A 126 3.54 -5.87 16.85
CA HIS A 126 3.85 -6.12 15.44
C HIS A 126 3.08 -7.32 14.90
N LYS A 127 3.01 -8.43 15.66
CA LYS A 127 2.25 -9.62 15.27
C LYS A 127 0.76 -9.32 15.07
N PHE A 128 0.15 -8.58 15.99
CA PHE A 128 -1.24 -8.16 15.89
C PHE A 128 -1.50 -7.31 14.63
N MET A 129 -0.63 -6.33 14.36
CA MET A 129 -0.75 -5.48 13.18
C MET A 129 -0.59 -6.28 11.88
N LEU A 130 0.40 -7.18 11.81
CA LEU A 130 0.62 -8.03 10.63
C LEU A 130 -0.58 -8.94 10.36
N GLN A 131 -1.15 -9.58 11.39
CA GLN A 131 -2.35 -10.41 11.27
C GLN A 131 -3.55 -9.62 10.72
N ASN A 132 -3.73 -8.38 11.18
CA ASN A 132 -4.83 -7.54 10.69
C ASN A 132 -4.64 -7.16 9.21
N HIS A 133 -3.43 -6.77 8.80
CA HIS A 133 -3.16 -6.40 7.41
C HIS A 133 -3.22 -7.58 6.44
N GLN A 134 -2.83 -8.80 6.87
CA GLN A 134 -2.95 -10.02 6.06
C GLN A 134 -4.40 -10.47 5.82
N ARG A 135 -5.34 -10.12 6.69
CA ARG A 135 -6.76 -10.49 6.50
C ARG A 135 -7.48 -9.63 5.45
N VAL A 136 -6.90 -8.48 5.11
CA VAL A 136 -7.56 -7.44 4.30
C VAL A 136 -7.29 -7.63 2.79
N TYR A 137 -6.30 -8.43 2.39
CA TYR A 137 -6.02 -8.75 1.00
C TYR A 137 -5.65 -10.23 0.78
#